data_AF-A0AA43KWQ6-F1
#
_entry.id   AF-A0AA43KWQ6-F1
#
_cell.length_a   1.000
_cell.length_b   1.000
_cell.length_c   1.000
_cell.angle_alpha   90.00
_cell.angle_beta   90.00
_cell.angle_gamma   90.00
#
_symmetry.space_group_name_H-M   'P 1'
#
loop_
_entity.id
_entity.type
_entity.pdbx_description
1 polymer ?
#
loop_
_entity_poly.entity_id
_entity_poly.type
_entity_poly.pdbx_seq_one_letter_code
_entity_poly.pdbx_strand_id
1 'polypeptide(L)'
;MSTELVTKDNERIKSLFCSLDRLLDRIETVMTGYEPSLNGERFLTVAQVSERLKISRRALQEYRTKGKIPYLQLGGKTLYRESDIQKLLEQNYREAWE
;
A
#
# COMPACT_ATOMS: atom_id res chain seq x y z
N MET A 1 -52.12 15.66 -0.06
CA MET A 1 -50.82 15.22 -0.60
C MET A 1 -49.79 16.23 -0.11
N SER A 2 -49.30 16.06 1.12
CA SER A 2 -48.40 17.03 1.76
C SER A 2 -46.98 16.73 1.32
N THR A 3 -46.44 17.54 0.41
CA THR A 3 -45.04 17.45 -0.01
C THR A 3 -44.18 17.97 1.14
N GLU A 4 -43.61 17.06 1.94
CA GLU A 4 -42.65 17.43 2.99
C GLU A 4 -41.46 18.14 2.33
N LEU A 5 -41.36 19.45 2.57
CA LEU A 5 -40.23 20.25 2.14
C LEU A 5 -38.98 19.80 2.90
N VAL A 6 -38.11 19.07 2.21
CA VAL A 6 -36.81 18.64 2.70
C VAL A 6 -35.89 19.88 2.81
N THR A 7 -35.95 20.57 3.93
CA THR A 7 -35.07 21.72 4.24
C THR A 7 -33.72 21.25 4.81
N LYS A 8 -32.68 22.07 4.66
CA LYS A 8 -31.29 21.81 5.12
C LYS A 8 -31.16 21.44 6.61
N ASP A 9 -32.18 21.76 7.41
CA ASP A 9 -32.22 21.50 8.85
C ASP A 9 -32.81 20.16 9.25
N ASN A 10 -33.18 19.32 8.28
CA ASN A 10 -33.61 17.96 8.57
C ASN A 10 -32.45 17.17 9.19
N GLU A 11 -32.63 16.67 10.42
CA GLU A 11 -31.65 15.84 11.15
C GLU A 11 -31.17 14.64 10.33
N ARG A 12 -32.02 14.11 9.43
CA ARG A 12 -31.61 13.05 8.50
C ARG A 12 -30.57 13.52 7.50
N ILE A 13 -30.68 14.75 7.00
CA ILE A 13 -29.70 15.33 6.08
C ILE A 13 -28.38 15.62 6.80
N LYS A 14 -28.45 16.18 8.02
CA LYS A 14 -27.25 16.43 8.85
C LYS A 14 -26.48 15.15 9.15
N SER A 15 -27.18 14.09 9.57
CA SER A 15 -26.53 12.79 9.85
C SER A 15 -25.95 12.12 8.61
N LEU A 16 -26.56 12.29 7.44
CA LEU A 16 -26.00 11.83 6.16
C LEU A 16 -24.71 12.57 5.81
N PHE A 17 -24.69 13.90 5.88
CA PHE A 17 -23.47 14.68 5.61
C PHE A 17 -22.35 14.36 6.61
N CYS A 18 -22.66 14.26 7.91
CA CYS A 18 -21.67 13.83 8.91
C CYS A 18 -21.11 12.42 8.63
N SER A 19 -21.93 11.53 8.08
CA SER A 19 -21.48 10.18 7.69
C SER A 19 -20.58 10.23 6.45
N LEU A 20 -20.89 11.09 5.49
CA LEU A 20 -20.05 11.33 4.31
C LEU A 20 -18.71 11.96 4.68
N ASP A 21 -18.69 12.95 5.58
CA ASP A 21 -17.46 13.58 6.06
C ASP A 21 -16.55 12.56 6.76
N ARG A 22 -17.12 11.69 7.61
CA ARG A 22 -16.36 10.60 8.24
C ARG A 22 -15.82 9.57 7.24
N LEU A 23 -16.53 9.33 6.14
CA LEU A 23 -16.04 8.45 5.08
C LEU A 23 -14.92 9.12 4.29
N LEU A 24 -15.02 10.42 4.03
CA LEU A 24 -13.97 11.21 3.38
C LEU A 24 -12.69 11.21 4.23
N ASP A 25 -12.77 11.49 5.53
CA ASP A 25 -11.62 11.45 6.44
C ASP A 25 -10.93 10.07 6.44
N ARG A 26 -11.73 9.00 6.40
CA ARG A 26 -11.21 7.62 6.32
C ARG A 26 -10.52 7.34 4.99
N ILE A 27 -11.09 7.80 3.88
CA ILE A 27 -10.48 7.68 2.56
C ILE A 27 -9.18 8.49 2.51
N GLU A 28 -9.18 9.72 3.02
CA GLU A 28 -7.99 10.57 3.07
C GLU A 28 -6.87 9.96 3.93
N THR A 29 -7.22 9.33 5.06
CA THR A 29 -6.25 8.57 5.88
C THR A 29 -5.67 7.38 5.12
N VAL A 30 -6.47 6.70 4.29
CA VAL A 30 -6.01 5.59 3.45
C VAL A 30 -5.16 6.11 2.27
N MET A 31 -5.53 7.25 1.69
CA MET A 31 -4.83 7.85 0.55
C MET A 31 -3.52 8.54 0.94
N THR A 32 -3.42 9.10 2.15
CA THR A 32 -2.16 9.67 2.67
C THR A 32 -1.08 8.61 2.90
N GLY A 33 -1.46 7.33 3.05
CA GLY A 33 -0.55 6.18 3.03
C GLY A 33 -0.36 5.53 1.65
N TYR A 34 -1.12 5.99 0.65
CA TYR A 34 -1.12 5.45 -0.71
C TYR A 34 -0.19 6.30 -1.59
N GLU A 35 1.08 5.91 -1.69
CA GLU A 35 1.96 6.39 -2.77
C GLU A 35 1.46 5.77 -4.09
N PRO A 36 0.80 6.54 -4.99
CA PRO A 36 0.45 6.06 -6.31
C PRO A 36 1.74 6.08 -7.11
N SER A 37 2.36 4.92 -7.12
CA SER A 37 3.58 4.59 -7.80
C SER A 37 3.30 4.32 -9.28
N LEU A 38 4.26 4.62 -10.15
CA LEU A 38 4.19 4.48 -11.61
C LEU A 38 3.30 3.30 -12.06
N ASN A 39 2.17 3.61 -12.70
CA ASN A 39 1.20 2.62 -13.21
C ASN A 39 0.56 1.70 -12.14
N GLY A 40 0.41 2.18 -10.90
CA GLY A 40 -0.21 1.42 -9.80
C GLY A 40 0.72 0.40 -9.12
N GLU A 41 1.99 0.31 -9.51
CA GLU A 41 2.96 -0.68 -8.98
C GLU A 41 3.85 -0.05 -7.92
N ARG A 42 3.81 -0.50 -6.67
CA ARG A 42 4.57 0.11 -5.56
C ARG A 42 6.05 -0.22 -5.65
N PHE A 43 6.87 0.83 -5.58
CA PHE A 43 8.32 0.69 -5.53
C PHE A 43 8.82 0.90 -4.11
N LEU A 44 9.51 -0.10 -3.57
CA LEU A 44 10.11 -0.10 -2.25
C LEU A 44 11.60 0.21 -2.36
N THR A 45 12.10 1.03 -1.45
CA THR A 45 13.54 1.30 -1.28
C THR A 45 14.22 0.17 -0.52
N VAL A 46 15.55 0.09 -0.61
CA VAL A 46 16.38 -0.86 0.16
C VAL A 46 16.01 -0.86 1.66
N ALA A 47 15.76 0.31 2.25
CA ALA A 47 15.39 0.43 3.66
C ALA A 47 14.03 -0.22 3.95
N GLN A 48 13.01 0.10 3.16
CA GLN A 48 11.66 -0.46 3.30
C GLN A 48 11.65 -1.98 3.12
N VAL A 49 12.38 -2.51 2.13
CA VAL A 49 12.47 -3.96 1.91
C VAL A 49 13.17 -4.65 3.08
N SER A 50 14.29 -4.09 3.56
CA SER A 50 15.02 -4.66 4.71
C SER A 50 14.16 -4.71 5.98
N GLU A 51 13.34 -3.69 6.21
CA GLU A 51 12.44 -3.62 7.36
C GLU A 51 11.27 -4.61 7.29
N ARG A 52 10.70 -4.77 6.09
CA ARG A 52 9.58 -5.69 5.85
C ARG A 52 10.00 -7.16 5.90
N LEU A 53 11.10 -7.49 5.24
CA LEU A 53 11.64 -8.87 5.21
C LEU A 53 12.42 -9.22 6.49
N LYS A 54 12.63 -8.26 7.40
CA LYS A 54 13.42 -8.42 8.63
C LYS A 54 14.84 -8.96 8.37
N ILE A 55 15.45 -8.52 7.28
CA ILE A 55 16.83 -8.87 6.92
C ILE A 55 17.73 -7.65 6.98
N SER A 56 19.02 -7.87 7.23
CA SER A 56 19.99 -6.76 7.19
C SER A 56 20.15 -6.23 5.76
N ARG A 57 20.53 -4.95 5.62
CA ARG A 57 20.87 -4.36 4.31
C ARG A 57 21.99 -5.13 3.60
N ARG A 58 22.92 -5.70 4.36
CA ARG A 58 24.01 -6.55 3.85
C ARG A 58 23.46 -7.86 3.25
N ALA A 59 22.51 -8.50 3.92
CA ALA A 59 21.84 -9.69 3.38
C ALA A 59 21.03 -9.38 2.11
N LEU A 60 20.31 -8.24 2.10
CA LEU A 60 19.58 -7.79 0.91
C LEU A 60 20.53 -7.51 -0.27
N GLN A 61 21.71 -6.94 0.00
CA GLN A 61 22.76 -6.76 -1.00
C GLN A 61 23.28 -8.09 -1.53
N GLU A 62 23.54 -9.08 -0.67
CA GLU A 62 23.93 -10.42 -1.12
C GLU A 62 22.86 -11.08 -1.99
N TYR A 63 21.59 -10.97 -1.62
CA TYR A 63 20.49 -11.49 -2.42
C TYR A 63 20.40 -10.83 -3.79
N ARG A 64 20.69 -9.53 -3.86
CA ARG A 64 20.81 -8.81 -5.13
C ARG A 64 21.98 -9.32 -5.97
N THR A 65 23.17 -9.44 -5.37
CA THR A 65 24.39 -9.91 -6.07
C THR A 65 24.24 -11.36 -6.54
N LYS A 66 23.56 -12.20 -5.77
CA LYS A 66 23.25 -13.60 -6.12
C LYS A 66 22.08 -13.72 -7.12
N GLY A 67 21.48 -12.61 -7.56
CA GLY A 67 20.36 -12.61 -8.49
C GLY A 67 19.05 -13.20 -7.93
N LYS A 68 18.93 -13.31 -6.60
CA LYS A 68 17.76 -13.93 -5.95
C LYS A 68 16.55 -13.00 -5.92
N ILE A 69 16.77 -11.69 -5.73
CA ILE A 69 15.68 -10.71 -5.62
C ILE A 69 15.73 -9.76 -6.82
N PRO A 70 14.63 -9.65 -7.60
CA PRO A 70 14.52 -8.69 -8.69
C PRO A 70 14.60 -7.24 -8.20
N TYR A 71 15.31 -6.38 -8.93
CA TYR A 71 15.46 -4.96 -8.58
C TYR A 71 15.55 -4.08 -9.82
N LEU A 72 15.25 -2.80 -9.66
CA LEU A 72 15.45 -1.75 -10.64
C LEU A 72 16.47 -0.75 -10.11
N GLN A 73 17.32 -0.25 -11.01
CA GLN A 73 18.23 0.86 -10.71
C GLN A 73 17.76 2.10 -11.46
N LEU A 74 17.34 3.12 -10.73
CA LEU A 74 16.85 4.38 -11.27
C LEU A 74 17.61 5.53 -10.62
N GLY A 75 18.40 6.26 -11.41
CA GLY A 75 19.17 7.42 -10.93
C GLY A 75 20.12 7.11 -9.78
N GLY A 76 20.76 5.93 -9.78
CA GLY A 76 21.64 5.48 -8.70
C GLY A 76 20.92 4.92 -7.45
N LYS A 77 19.59 5.02 -7.40
CA LYS A 77 18.79 4.38 -6.34
C LYS A 77 18.38 2.97 -6.76
N THR A 78 18.45 2.04 -5.82
CA THR A 78 17.91 0.68 -5.99
C THR A 78 16.48 0.64 -5.46
N LEU A 79 15.55 0.24 -6.32
CA LEU A 79 14.14 0.09 -6.05
C LEU A 79 13.70 -1.34 -6.31
N TYR A 80 12.66 -1.76 -5.60
CA TYR A 80 12.09 -3.11 -5.70
C TYR A 80 10.60 -2.98 -5.95
N ARG A 81 10.06 -3.74 -6.89
CA ARG A 81 8.61 -3.84 -7.05
C ARG A 81 8.05 -4.67 -5.91
N GLU A 82 7.00 -4.17 -5.28
CA GLU A 82 6.32 -4.88 -4.21
C GLU A 82 5.73 -6.20 -4.73
N SER A 83 5.17 -6.20 -5.96
CA SER A 83 4.62 -7.40 -6.58
C SER A 83 5.68 -8.49 -6.83
N ASP A 84 6.90 -8.11 -7.23
CA ASP A 84 7.98 -9.07 -7.45
C ASP A 84 8.49 -9.69 -6.14
N ILE A 85 8.57 -8.90 -5.06
CA ILE A 85 8.93 -9.42 -3.73
C ILE A 85 7.85 -10.39 -3.25
N GLN A 86 6.58 -10.05 -3.41
CA GLN A 86 5.48 -10.92 -3.00
C GLN A 86 5.48 -12.25 -3.76
N LYS A 87 5.60 -12.21 -5.10
CA LYS A 87 5.72 -13.42 -5.92
C LYS A 87 6.89 -14.30 -5.49
N LEU A 88 8.03 -13.69 -5.17
CA LEU A 88 9.21 -14.42 -4.69
C LEU A 88 8.92 -15.12 -3.36
N LEU A 89 8.24 -14.45 -2.43
CA LEU A 89 7.87 -15.06 -1.15
C LEU A 89 6.90 -16.22 -1.34
N GLU A 90 5.89 -16.05 -2.19
CA GLU A 90 4.91 -17.09 -2.51
C GLU A 90 5.57 -18.32 -3.16
N GLN A 91 6.46 -18.11 -4.13
CA GLN A 91 7.20 -19.20 -4.80
C GLN A 91 8.14 -19.99 -3.87
N ASN A 92 8.63 -19.34 -2.82
CA ASN A 92 9.54 -19.96 -1.84
C ASN A 92 8.81 -20.35 -0.55
N TYR A 93 7.50 -20.13 -0.48
CA TYR A 93 6.70 -20.50 0.67
C TYR A 93 6.66 -22.02 0.77
N ARG A 94 7.04 -22.54 1.93
CA ARG A 94 6.95 -23.97 2.24
C ARG A 94 5.98 -24.12 3.39
N GLU A 95 4.95 -24.93 3.19
CA GLU A 95 4.03 -25.25 4.27
C GLU A 95 4.80 -25.98 5.37
N ALA A 96 4.53 -25.62 6.62
CA ALA A 96 5.30 -26.11 7.76
C ALA A 96 5.08 -27.60 8.03
N TRP A 97 4.05 -28.21 7.44
CA TRP A 97 3.64 -29.60 7.66
C TRP A 97 2.94 -30.15 6.41
N GLU A 98 3.67 -30.88 5.56
CA GLU A 98 3.11 -31.96 4.71
C GLU A 98 3.32 -33.30 5.43
#